data_AF-A0A1F6F197-F1
#
_entry.id   AF-A0A1F6F197-F1
#
_cell.length_a   1.000
_cell.length_b   1.000
_cell.length_c   1.000
_cell.angle_alpha   90.00
_cell.angle_beta   90.00
_cell.angle_gamma   90.00
#
_symmetry.space_group_name_H-M   'P 1'
#
loop_
_entity.id
_entity.type
_entity.pdbx_description
1 polymer ?
#
loop_
_entity_poly.entity_id
_entity_poly.type
_entity_poly.pdbx_seq_one_letter_code
_entity_poly.pdbx_strand_id
1 'polypeptide(L)'
;MALLGGAVYLSSLFTHHEENLRVFFSDALRSARIEEDVLIGETRYHVQAGNTYKNGQPVPDYEALSALRLAYEKTIARRTPLMAIAGTDPDDLEDAIRALEETRSHLAELQETPHETFLVQSALYPIAFLRSLAELERARLAFIESGSQFDAWKYRIAMRDIFSIYRHDLYVFRRAFLRGVPENVRGYATPRKIITRHGILRALDDLTRGINKTESRFRRRLDCTHGRQDLCAHEDLLLPKLIEPPEQSVSPQASSLVRKVTSLLVSAGIPLDTTDSSTVLLSKSLCTEPDRAGPFYSIYPDETGKYRGQRILFTGDLRFVRSEEHRRVPFFDYLKERRVAYVLVPLGHYTCLEIGHDWGRLFSTLAVRDVAVHSPLSAIAPWEMLGKLKKLEASLTSSIVKERDAVEYVATAQRLTVETEIPQDILKKIEPLLLQIHNKSTNLDQMVLDVARTEGEAAHLNKKGIAIDISVPYLFFVRSGFPLLFLSTNPSAVGTLEDLFEVKTTPADSEPYLYYSSMRLDSRIREVLVHDVTLRREILESLSEGF
;
A
#
# COMPACT_ATOMS: atom_id res chain seq x y z
N MET A 1 43.56 41.40 22.47
CA MET A 1 44.14 40.33 21.63
C MET A 1 43.45 38.97 21.81
N ALA A 2 43.07 38.54 23.02
CA ALA A 2 42.36 37.26 23.22
C ALA A 2 40.98 37.15 22.53
N LEU A 3 40.19 38.24 22.47
CA LEU A 3 38.89 38.27 21.78
C LEU A 3 39.01 38.23 20.24
N LEU A 4 40.07 38.80 19.67
CA LEU A 4 40.37 38.75 18.23
C LEU A 4 40.88 37.36 17.82
N GLY A 5 41.72 36.73 18.64
CA GLY A 5 42.15 35.34 18.41
C GLY A 5 41.01 34.33 18.52
N GLY A 6 40.06 34.53 19.45
CA GLY A 6 38.86 33.71 19.58
C GLY A 6 37.89 33.85 18.39
N ALA A 7 37.69 35.06 17.89
CA ALA A 7 36.85 35.31 16.71
C ALA A 7 37.45 34.73 15.41
N VAL A 8 38.77 34.83 15.24
CA VAL A 8 39.49 34.22 14.09
C VAL A 8 39.47 32.70 14.17
N TYR A 9 39.65 32.12 15.36
CA TYR A 9 39.59 30.67 15.56
C TYR A 9 38.18 30.12 15.31
N LEU A 10 37.14 30.76 15.86
CA LEU A 10 35.74 30.40 15.62
C LEU A 10 35.35 30.57 14.15
N SER A 11 35.80 31.65 13.50
CA SER A 11 35.61 31.85 12.07
C SER A 11 36.28 30.74 11.25
N SER A 12 37.51 30.34 11.58
CA SER A 12 38.23 29.27 10.87
C SER A 12 37.60 27.89 11.05
N LEU A 13 37.07 27.60 12.24
CA LEU A 13 36.33 26.37 12.51
C LEU A 13 35.02 26.34 11.74
N PHE A 14 34.35 27.49 11.62
CA PHE A 14 33.11 27.62 10.87
C PHE A 14 33.34 27.41 9.36
N THR A 15 34.33 28.07 8.76
CA THR A 15 34.67 27.85 7.34
C THR A 15 35.12 26.42 7.05
N HIS A 16 35.93 25.83 7.93
CA HIS A 16 36.38 24.44 7.75
C HIS A 16 35.21 23.45 7.84
N HIS A 17 34.24 23.70 8.72
CA HIS A 17 33.04 22.88 8.84
C HIS A 17 32.13 23.00 7.60
N GLU A 18 31.90 24.21 7.08
CA GLU A 18 31.13 24.42 5.85
C GLU A 18 31.79 23.78 4.63
N GLU A 19 33.13 23.86 4.54
CA GLU A 19 33.90 23.23 3.48
C GLU A 19 33.77 21.70 3.51
N ASN A 20 33.91 21.08 4.68
CA ASN A 20 33.76 19.63 4.84
C ASN A 20 32.35 19.15 4.45
N LEU A 21 31.31 19.89 4.83
CA LEU A 21 29.93 19.58 4.45
C LEU A 21 29.70 19.72 2.94
N ARG A 22 30.25 20.78 2.33
CA ARG A 22 30.16 20.98 0.89
C ARG A 22 30.82 19.84 0.14
N VAL A 23 32.03 19.45 0.54
CA VAL A 23 32.76 18.30 -0.03
C VAL A 23 31.90 17.05 0.07
N PHE A 24 31.32 16.77 1.25
CA PHE A 24 30.42 15.63 1.41
C PHE A 24 29.23 15.66 0.45
N PHE A 25 28.44 16.75 0.42
CA PHE A 25 27.25 16.79 -0.42
C PHE A 25 27.60 16.72 -1.91
N SER A 26 28.67 17.41 -2.33
CA SER A 26 29.22 17.30 -3.68
C SER A 26 29.56 15.85 -4.01
N ASP A 27 30.35 15.19 -3.16
CA ASP A 27 30.80 13.81 -3.41
C ASP A 27 29.66 12.80 -3.36
N ALA A 28 28.67 12.99 -2.48
CA ALA A 28 27.49 12.15 -2.39
C ALA A 28 26.62 12.25 -3.66
N LEU A 29 26.35 13.48 -4.11
CA LEU A 29 25.59 13.73 -5.33
C LEU A 29 26.35 13.27 -6.58
N ARG A 30 27.68 13.44 -6.61
CA ARG A 30 28.54 12.92 -7.68
C ARG A 30 28.50 11.40 -7.75
N SER A 31 28.67 10.73 -6.61
CA SER A 31 28.69 9.27 -6.52
C SER A 31 27.36 8.65 -6.94
N ALA A 32 26.25 9.33 -6.63
CA ALA A 32 24.90 8.91 -7.02
C ALA A 32 24.44 9.47 -8.38
N ARG A 33 25.33 10.18 -9.11
CA ARG A 33 25.09 10.82 -10.42
C ARG A 33 23.79 11.63 -10.45
N ILE A 34 23.61 12.49 -9.46
CA ILE A 34 22.39 13.27 -9.27
C ILE A 34 22.40 14.51 -10.17
N GLU A 35 21.25 14.76 -10.79
CA GLU A 35 20.94 15.98 -11.51
C GLU A 35 19.63 16.55 -10.95
N GLU A 36 19.67 17.78 -10.43
CA GLU A 36 18.52 18.43 -9.81
C GLU A 36 18.47 19.93 -10.08
N ASP A 37 17.28 20.43 -10.34
CA ASP A 37 16.98 21.85 -10.19
C ASP A 37 16.43 22.14 -8.79
N VAL A 38 16.99 23.17 -8.17
CA VAL A 38 16.58 23.63 -6.82
C VAL A 38 16.42 25.15 -6.78
N LEU A 39 15.55 25.63 -5.89
CA LEU A 39 15.22 27.04 -5.75
C LEU A 39 15.53 27.54 -4.34
N ILE A 40 16.45 28.51 -4.24
CA ILE A 40 16.85 29.17 -3.00
C ILE A 40 16.44 30.64 -3.08
N GLY A 41 15.48 31.04 -2.25
CA GLY A 41 14.78 32.30 -2.43
C GLY A 41 14.15 32.34 -3.82
N GLU A 42 14.53 33.33 -4.63
CA GLU A 42 14.08 33.48 -6.02
C GLU A 42 15.11 32.97 -7.04
N THR A 43 16.25 32.45 -6.58
CA THR A 43 17.33 32.02 -7.47
C THR A 43 17.26 30.52 -7.74
N ARG A 44 17.17 30.16 -9.03
CA ARG A 44 17.27 28.77 -9.48
C ARG A 44 18.73 28.36 -9.65
N TYR A 45 19.06 27.21 -9.09
CA TYR A 45 20.35 26.53 -9.25
C TYR A 45 20.12 25.20 -9.93
N HIS A 46 21.03 24.84 -10.84
CA HIS A 46 21.10 23.52 -11.44
C HIS A 46 22.28 22.78 -10.82
N VAL A 47 22.03 21.64 -10.19
CA VAL A 47 23.03 20.79 -9.55
C VAL A 47 23.27 19.57 -10.42
N GLN A 48 24.48 19.42 -10.94
CA GLN A 48 24.86 18.33 -11.84
C GLN A 48 26.08 17.59 -11.27
N ALA A 49 25.87 16.34 -10.84
CA ALA A 49 26.89 15.46 -10.29
C ALA A 49 27.78 16.12 -9.22
N GLY A 50 27.16 16.87 -8.31
CA GLY A 50 27.84 17.57 -7.21
C GLY A 50 28.39 18.96 -7.55
N ASN A 51 28.29 19.40 -8.80
CA ASN A 51 28.62 20.76 -9.21
C ASN A 51 27.36 21.63 -9.24
N THR A 52 27.47 22.91 -8.90
CA THR A 52 26.33 23.85 -8.87
C THR A 52 26.49 24.93 -9.93
N TYR A 53 25.42 25.19 -10.68
CA TYR A 53 25.38 26.17 -11.75
C TYR A 53 24.23 27.17 -11.53
N LYS A 54 24.46 28.42 -11.91
CA LYS A 54 23.46 29.50 -11.94
C LYS A 54 23.56 30.17 -13.31
N ASN A 55 22.46 30.17 -14.07
CA ASN A 55 22.43 30.65 -15.46
C ASN A 55 23.52 30.01 -16.34
N GLY A 56 23.80 28.71 -16.13
CA GLY A 56 24.82 27.96 -16.86
C GLY A 56 26.27 28.23 -16.43
N GLN A 57 26.50 29.12 -15.45
CA GLN A 57 27.84 29.42 -14.94
C GLN A 57 28.08 28.70 -13.60
N PRO A 58 29.27 28.12 -13.36
CA PRO A 58 29.62 27.53 -12.08
C PRO A 58 29.49 28.55 -10.94
N VAL A 59 28.92 28.12 -9.83
CA VAL A 59 28.73 28.95 -8.62
C VAL A 59 29.94 28.79 -7.70
N PRO A 60 30.47 29.87 -7.09
CA PRO A 60 31.55 29.78 -6.11
C PRO A 60 31.23 28.83 -4.95
N ASP A 61 32.25 28.16 -4.44
CA ASP A 61 32.13 27.09 -3.43
C ASP A 61 31.34 27.49 -2.17
N TYR A 62 31.43 28.74 -1.73
CA TYR A 62 30.72 29.24 -0.54
C TYR A 62 29.21 29.41 -0.75
N GLU A 63 28.75 29.66 -1.99
CA GLU A 63 27.32 29.83 -2.32
C GLU A 63 26.68 28.47 -2.72
N ALA A 64 27.49 27.50 -3.15
CA ALA A 64 27.04 26.19 -3.61
C ALA A 64 26.43 25.31 -2.49
N LEU A 65 26.86 25.47 -1.23
CA LEU A 65 26.50 24.57 -0.12
C LEU A 65 24.99 24.43 0.09
N SER A 66 24.25 25.54 0.06
CA SER A 66 22.79 25.52 0.23
C SER A 66 22.08 24.79 -0.91
N ALA A 67 22.57 24.95 -2.15
CA ALA A 67 22.01 24.28 -3.32
C ALA A 67 22.27 22.77 -3.27
N LEU A 68 23.50 22.37 -2.92
CA LEU A 68 23.89 20.97 -2.75
C LEU A 68 23.08 20.28 -1.64
N ARG A 69 22.89 20.93 -0.48
CA ARG A 69 22.06 20.42 0.61
C ARG A 69 20.62 20.19 0.19
N LEU A 70 20.03 21.15 -0.50
CA LEU A 70 18.64 21.07 -0.95
C LEU A 70 18.46 20.00 -2.02
N ALA A 71 19.41 19.87 -2.95
CA ALA A 71 19.42 18.82 -3.96
C ALA A 71 19.55 17.42 -3.32
N TYR A 72 20.40 17.29 -2.29
CA TYR A 72 20.52 16.06 -1.50
C TYR A 72 19.20 15.68 -0.84
N GLU A 73 18.53 16.62 -0.16
CA GLU A 73 17.25 16.37 0.49
C GLU A 73 16.14 16.03 -0.52
N LYS A 74 16.06 16.77 -1.64
CA LYS A 74 15.12 16.52 -2.73
C LYS A 74 15.30 15.10 -3.30
N THR A 75 16.55 14.69 -3.48
CA THR A 75 16.89 13.34 -3.93
C THR A 75 16.42 12.28 -2.93
N ILE A 76 16.61 12.50 -1.63
CA ILE A 76 16.11 11.59 -0.59
C ILE A 76 14.58 11.49 -0.64
N ALA A 77 13.88 12.63 -0.72
CA ALA A 77 12.42 12.67 -0.81
C ALA A 77 11.89 11.95 -2.06
N ARG A 78 12.66 11.96 -3.16
CA ARG A 78 12.32 11.28 -4.40
C ARG A 78 12.66 9.79 -4.39
N ARG A 79 13.84 9.39 -3.89
CA ARG A 79 14.37 8.02 -4.05
C ARG A 79 14.18 7.13 -2.83
N THR A 80 14.20 7.68 -1.62
CA THR A 80 14.04 6.91 -0.39
C THR A 80 13.12 7.60 0.62
N PRO A 81 11.90 8.04 0.22
CA PRO A 81 10.97 8.67 1.13
C PRO A 81 10.58 7.76 2.29
N LEU A 82 10.35 8.37 3.46
CA LEU A 82 9.77 7.70 4.63
C LEU A 82 8.25 7.89 4.61
N MET A 83 7.49 6.92 5.13
CA MET A 83 6.02 6.94 5.13
C MET A 83 5.44 7.09 3.71
N ALA A 84 6.11 6.51 2.72
CA ALA A 84 5.81 6.75 1.32
C ALA A 84 4.58 5.97 0.84
N ILE A 85 3.70 6.65 0.12
CA ILE A 85 2.52 6.08 -0.54
C ILE A 85 2.58 6.28 -2.05
N ALA A 86 3.78 6.10 -2.63
CA ALA A 86 3.99 6.25 -4.07
C ALA A 86 2.94 5.47 -4.88
N GLY A 87 2.37 6.12 -5.90
CA GLY A 87 1.27 5.57 -6.70
C GLY A 87 -0.11 5.66 -6.01
N THR A 88 -0.26 6.49 -4.99
CA THR A 88 -1.56 6.89 -4.43
C THR A 88 -1.74 8.38 -4.68
N ASP A 89 -2.90 8.78 -5.22
CA ASP A 89 -3.27 10.19 -5.32
C ASP A 89 -3.72 10.70 -3.93
N PRO A 90 -3.12 11.76 -3.37
CA PRO A 90 -3.52 12.29 -2.08
C PRO A 90 -4.97 12.78 -1.99
N ASP A 91 -5.52 13.27 -3.10
CA ASP A 91 -6.89 13.79 -3.14
C ASP A 91 -7.90 12.64 -3.21
N ASP A 92 -7.63 11.60 -4.00
CA ASP A 92 -8.44 10.36 -3.98
C ASP A 92 -8.37 9.68 -2.60
N LEU A 93 -7.20 9.73 -1.94
CA LEU A 93 -7.06 9.22 -0.58
C LEU A 93 -7.92 10.02 0.42
N GLU A 94 -7.99 11.35 0.31
CA GLU A 94 -8.88 12.14 1.15
C GLU A 94 -10.35 11.79 0.96
N ASP A 95 -10.77 11.56 -0.28
CA ASP A 95 -12.12 11.14 -0.62
C ASP A 95 -12.45 9.78 0.02
N ALA A 96 -11.51 8.82 -0.07
CA ALA A 96 -11.62 7.54 0.59
C ALA A 96 -11.64 7.64 2.13
N ILE A 97 -10.88 8.57 2.71
CA ILE A 97 -10.89 8.83 4.16
C ILE A 97 -12.24 9.40 4.61
N ARG A 98 -12.86 10.30 3.84
CA ARG A 98 -14.21 10.82 4.15
C ARG A 98 -15.23 9.68 4.14
N ALA A 99 -15.18 8.81 3.14
CA ALA A 99 -16.02 7.61 3.09
C ALA A 99 -15.82 6.72 4.33
N LEU A 100 -14.56 6.50 4.75
CA LEU A 100 -14.25 5.70 5.94
C LEU A 100 -14.75 6.35 7.23
N GLU A 101 -14.65 7.67 7.35
CA GLU A 101 -15.16 8.43 8.51
C GLU A 101 -16.69 8.38 8.59
N GLU A 102 -17.39 8.53 7.47
CA GLU A 102 -18.86 8.37 7.41
C GLU A 102 -19.28 6.96 7.83
N THR A 103 -18.61 5.94 7.28
CA THR A 103 -18.86 4.54 7.66
C THR A 103 -18.61 4.29 9.15
N ARG A 104 -17.55 4.87 9.74
CA ARG A 104 -17.29 4.79 11.18
C ARG A 104 -18.46 5.33 12.00
N SER A 105 -19.02 6.47 11.59
CA SER A 105 -20.17 7.07 12.28
C SER A 105 -21.42 6.23 12.16
N HIS A 106 -21.69 5.66 10.99
CA HIS A 106 -22.81 4.72 10.85
C HIS A 106 -22.65 3.44 11.68
N LEU A 107 -21.42 2.93 11.84
CA LEU A 107 -21.17 1.80 12.74
C LEU A 107 -21.34 2.19 14.22
N ALA A 108 -20.93 3.40 14.60
CA ALA A 108 -21.07 3.90 15.97
C ALA A 108 -22.54 4.07 16.38
N GLU A 109 -23.40 4.52 15.46
CA GLU A 109 -24.86 4.64 15.65
C GLU A 109 -25.55 3.31 15.93
N LEU A 110 -24.94 2.20 15.48
CA LEU A 110 -25.49 0.85 15.63
C LEU A 110 -25.06 0.15 16.91
N GLN A 111 -24.22 0.80 17.73
CA GLN A 111 -23.78 0.21 19.00
C GLN A 111 -24.85 0.34 20.08
N GLU A 112 -24.94 -0.67 20.95
CA GLU A 112 -26.02 -0.77 21.93
C GLU A 112 -25.86 0.21 23.09
N THR A 113 -24.61 0.53 23.45
CA THR A 113 -24.31 1.37 24.62
C THR A 113 -23.55 2.65 24.25
N PRO A 114 -23.75 3.76 25.00
CA PRO A 114 -22.98 5.00 24.79
C PRO A 114 -21.46 4.79 24.91
N HIS A 115 -21.03 3.82 25.73
CA HIS A 115 -19.62 3.49 25.86
C HIS A 115 -19.07 2.88 24.57
N GLU A 116 -19.77 1.91 23.99
CA GLU A 116 -19.40 1.27 22.72
C GLU A 116 -19.44 2.24 21.55
N THR A 117 -20.48 3.07 21.45
CA THR A 117 -20.57 4.17 20.48
C THR A 117 -19.31 5.05 20.57
N PHE A 118 -18.91 5.45 21.77
CA PHE A 118 -17.70 6.25 21.97
C PHE A 118 -16.44 5.50 21.51
N LEU A 119 -16.28 4.21 21.84
CA LEU A 119 -15.11 3.43 21.42
C LEU A 119 -15.02 3.35 19.88
N VAL A 120 -16.13 3.03 19.21
CA VAL A 120 -16.17 2.92 17.74
C VAL A 120 -15.90 4.28 17.08
N GLN A 121 -16.62 5.32 17.51
CA GLN A 121 -16.50 6.66 16.92
C GLN A 121 -15.10 7.26 17.11
N SER A 122 -14.47 7.04 18.26
CA SER A 122 -13.19 7.68 18.58
C SER A 122 -11.96 6.90 18.10
N ALA A 123 -12.07 5.59 17.90
CA ALA A 123 -10.88 4.75 17.83
C ALA A 123 -10.88 3.62 16.79
N LEU A 124 -12.00 3.32 16.11
CA LEU A 124 -12.04 2.15 15.22
C LEU A 124 -11.06 2.24 14.04
N TYR A 125 -10.92 3.44 13.45
CA TYR A 125 -10.03 3.69 12.31
C TYR A 125 -9.11 4.90 12.55
N PRO A 126 -7.87 4.88 12.05
CA PRO A 126 -6.88 5.93 12.28
C PRO A 126 -7.04 7.11 11.30
N ILE A 127 -8.20 7.77 11.36
CA ILE A 127 -8.58 8.83 10.41
C ILE A 127 -7.60 10.00 10.41
N ALA A 128 -7.09 10.41 11.58
CA ALA A 128 -6.17 11.54 11.68
C ALA A 128 -4.81 11.19 11.06
N PHE A 129 -4.30 9.99 11.32
CA PHE A 129 -3.09 9.50 10.67
C PHE A 129 -3.24 9.46 9.14
N LEU A 130 -4.33 8.88 8.63
CA LEU A 130 -4.54 8.79 7.17
C LEU A 130 -4.61 10.18 6.51
N ARG A 131 -5.24 11.18 7.16
CA ARG A 131 -5.23 12.57 6.67
C ARG A 131 -3.82 13.15 6.63
N SER A 132 -3.08 13.01 7.72
CA SER A 132 -1.69 13.51 7.79
C SER A 132 -0.76 12.81 6.78
N LEU A 133 -1.08 11.58 6.39
CA LEU A 133 -0.37 10.82 5.38
C LEU A 133 -0.63 11.39 3.97
N ALA A 134 -1.87 11.77 3.65
CA ALA A 134 -2.20 12.47 2.41
C ALA A 134 -1.50 13.84 2.32
N GLU A 135 -1.57 14.63 3.41
CA GLU A 135 -0.87 15.92 3.50
C GLU A 135 0.65 15.78 3.32
N LEU A 136 1.24 14.75 3.93
CA LEU A 136 2.66 14.45 3.78
C LEU A 136 3.03 14.15 2.33
N GLU A 137 2.25 13.32 1.64
CA GLU A 137 2.52 12.97 0.24
C GLU A 137 2.36 14.20 -0.67
N ARG A 138 1.36 15.06 -0.46
CA ARG A 138 1.26 16.34 -1.18
C ARG A 138 2.49 17.21 -0.98
N ALA A 139 2.93 17.37 0.27
CA ALA A 139 4.11 18.17 0.58
C ALA A 139 5.38 17.58 -0.07
N ARG A 140 5.48 16.25 -0.12
CA ARG A 140 6.58 15.54 -0.79
C ARG A 140 6.58 15.80 -2.30
N LEU A 141 5.44 15.63 -2.96
CA LEU A 141 5.30 15.83 -4.41
C LEU A 141 5.57 17.28 -4.79
N ALA A 142 5.01 18.24 -4.05
CA ALA A 142 5.27 19.67 -4.26
C ALA A 142 6.77 20.01 -4.13
N PHE A 143 7.46 19.43 -3.15
CA PHE A 143 8.91 19.64 -3.00
C PHE A 143 9.72 19.00 -4.13
N ILE A 144 9.36 17.78 -4.57
CA ILE A 144 10.04 17.13 -5.70
C ILE A 144 9.86 17.93 -6.99
N GLU A 145 8.68 18.51 -7.19
CA GLU A 145 8.38 19.31 -8.36
C GLU A 145 9.10 20.68 -8.32
N SER A 146 8.96 21.43 -7.22
CA SER A 146 9.47 22.81 -7.14
C SER A 146 10.97 22.88 -6.84
N GLY A 147 11.50 21.91 -6.09
CA GLY A 147 12.85 21.95 -5.52
C GLY A 147 13.10 23.14 -4.59
N SER A 148 12.06 23.76 -4.03
CA SER A 148 12.17 25.00 -3.25
C SER A 148 12.47 24.76 -1.77
N GLN A 149 13.19 25.70 -1.14
CA GLN A 149 13.42 25.67 0.32
C GLN A 149 12.12 25.73 1.12
N PHE A 150 11.11 26.45 0.62
CA PHE A 150 9.83 26.60 1.28
C PHE A 150 9.04 25.29 1.31
N ASP A 151 9.00 24.57 0.18
CA ASP A 151 8.29 23.28 0.11
C ASP A 151 9.08 22.18 0.84
N ALA A 152 10.42 22.24 0.83
CA ALA A 152 11.24 21.38 1.69
C ALA A 152 10.89 21.56 3.18
N TRP A 153 10.75 22.81 3.63
CA TRP A 153 10.34 23.11 5.01
C TRP A 153 8.94 22.58 5.33
N LYS A 154 7.96 22.75 4.43
CA LYS A 154 6.62 22.14 4.59
C LYS A 154 6.67 20.62 4.71
N TYR A 155 7.45 19.97 3.83
CA TYR A 155 7.63 18.52 3.87
C TYR A 155 8.24 18.05 5.20
N ARG A 156 9.25 18.75 5.73
CA ARG A 156 9.84 18.45 7.05
C ARG A 156 8.83 18.59 8.19
N ILE A 157 7.95 19.61 8.15
CA ILE A 157 6.90 19.79 9.16
C ILE A 157 5.90 18.66 9.10
N ALA A 158 5.37 18.35 7.91
CA ALA A 158 4.45 17.24 7.72
C ALA A 158 5.05 15.90 8.20
N MET A 159 6.34 15.65 7.89
CA MET A 159 7.08 14.50 8.39
C MET A 159 7.23 14.47 9.92
N ARG A 160 7.36 15.63 10.59
CA ARG A 160 7.45 15.66 12.05
C ARG A 160 6.09 15.36 12.69
N ASP A 161 5.04 15.94 12.14
CA ASP A 161 3.72 15.90 12.74
C ASP A 161 3.09 14.51 12.59
N ILE A 162 3.28 13.83 11.43
CA ILE A 162 2.77 12.48 11.16
C ILE A 162 3.21 11.46 12.22
N PHE A 163 4.43 11.55 12.77
CA PHE A 163 4.89 10.61 13.80
C PHE A 163 4.13 10.75 15.12
N SER A 164 3.76 11.97 15.49
CA SER A 164 2.99 12.20 16.71
C SER A 164 1.53 11.76 16.52
N ILE A 165 0.94 12.03 15.36
CA ILE A 165 -0.42 11.63 14.99
C ILE A 165 -0.54 10.11 14.90
N TYR A 166 0.40 9.43 14.21
CA TYR A 166 0.44 7.97 14.11
C TYR A 166 0.44 7.32 15.50
N ARG A 167 1.31 7.79 16.40
CA ARG A 167 1.38 7.26 17.77
C ARG A 167 0.11 7.51 18.56
N HIS A 168 -0.51 8.67 18.37
CA HIS A 168 -1.76 9.00 19.03
C HIS A 168 -2.87 8.05 18.59
N ASP A 169 -3.10 7.90 17.28
CA ASP A 169 -4.15 7.02 16.75
C ASP A 169 -3.89 5.55 17.15
N LEU A 170 -2.64 5.10 17.11
CA LEU A 170 -2.29 3.74 17.54
C LEU A 170 -2.53 3.53 19.04
N TYR A 171 -2.23 4.53 19.87
CA TYR A 171 -2.52 4.49 21.31
C TYR A 171 -4.03 4.48 21.58
N VAL A 172 -4.79 5.33 20.90
CA VAL A 172 -6.25 5.41 21.00
C VAL A 172 -6.89 4.08 20.59
N PHE A 173 -6.48 3.52 19.44
CA PHE A 173 -6.90 2.19 19.00
C PHE A 173 -6.59 1.12 20.04
N ARG A 174 -5.34 1.06 20.54
CA ARG A 174 -4.94 0.08 21.58
C ARG A 174 -5.80 0.20 22.85
N ARG A 175 -6.06 1.42 23.31
CA ARG A 175 -6.87 1.68 24.51
C ARG A 175 -8.31 1.25 24.30
N ALA A 176 -8.88 1.53 23.13
CA ALA A 176 -10.23 1.10 22.79
C ALA A 176 -10.32 -0.42 22.66
N PHE A 177 -9.34 -1.06 22.01
CA PHE A 177 -9.23 -2.52 21.93
C PHE A 177 -9.16 -3.17 23.31
N LEU A 178 -8.36 -2.63 24.23
CA LEU A 178 -8.25 -3.18 25.58
C LEU A 178 -9.57 -3.09 26.37
N ARG A 179 -10.36 -2.03 26.16
CA ARG A 179 -11.64 -1.78 26.84
C ARG A 179 -12.81 -2.50 26.20
N GLY A 180 -12.86 -2.53 24.87
CA GLY A 180 -13.98 -3.05 24.08
C GLY A 180 -13.87 -4.55 23.78
N VAL A 181 -12.68 -5.14 23.90
CA VAL A 181 -12.47 -6.57 23.66
C VAL A 181 -12.17 -7.29 24.98
N PRO A 182 -13.01 -8.26 25.42
CA PRO A 182 -12.78 -9.04 26.64
C PRO A 182 -11.49 -9.86 26.61
N GLU A 183 -10.91 -10.15 27.78
CA GLU A 183 -9.69 -10.96 27.90
C GLU A 183 -9.89 -12.42 27.49
N ASN A 184 -11.10 -12.95 27.70
CA ASN A 184 -11.48 -14.32 27.38
C ASN A 184 -12.06 -14.48 25.95
N VAL A 185 -11.94 -13.46 25.09
CA VAL A 185 -12.40 -13.55 23.70
C VAL A 185 -11.72 -14.71 22.99
N ARG A 186 -12.49 -15.50 22.25
CA ARG A 186 -11.93 -16.60 21.44
C ARG A 186 -11.13 -16.02 20.28
N GLY A 187 -10.06 -16.71 19.90
CA GLY A 187 -9.33 -16.37 18.68
C GLY A 187 -10.19 -16.60 17.44
N TYR A 188 -9.88 -15.87 16.37
CA TYR A 188 -10.55 -15.98 15.08
C TYR A 188 -9.59 -16.61 14.08
N ALA A 189 -10.06 -17.63 13.37
CA ALA A 189 -9.29 -18.26 12.30
C ALA A 189 -9.71 -17.65 10.96
N THR A 190 -8.72 -17.13 10.25
CA THR A 190 -8.79 -16.85 8.81
C THR A 190 -8.30 -18.09 8.04
N PRO A 191 -8.36 -18.10 6.69
CA PRO A 191 -7.85 -19.23 5.92
C PRO A 191 -6.39 -19.57 6.24
N ARG A 192 -5.56 -18.54 6.47
CA ARG A 192 -4.11 -18.73 6.66
C ARG A 192 -3.60 -18.40 8.06
N LYS A 193 -4.33 -17.60 8.85
CA LYS A 193 -3.86 -17.02 10.10
C LYS A 193 -4.81 -17.23 11.27
N ILE A 194 -4.26 -17.33 12.47
CA ILE A 194 -5.01 -17.28 13.73
C ILE A 194 -4.80 -15.91 14.36
N ILE A 195 -5.91 -15.20 14.56
CA ILE A 195 -5.95 -13.89 15.21
C ILE A 195 -6.30 -14.12 16.67
N THR A 196 -5.41 -13.72 17.58
CA THR A 196 -5.63 -13.80 19.02
C THR A 196 -5.51 -12.41 19.65
N ARG A 197 -6.10 -12.23 20.84
CA ARG A 197 -5.98 -10.95 21.57
C ARG A 197 -4.53 -10.57 21.79
N HIS A 198 -3.72 -11.54 22.20
CA HIS A 198 -2.29 -11.35 22.40
C HIS A 198 -1.57 -11.04 21.07
N GLY A 199 -1.94 -11.70 19.97
CA GLY A 199 -1.41 -11.40 18.64
C GLY A 199 -1.68 -9.97 18.19
N ILE A 200 -2.90 -9.45 18.41
CA ILE A 200 -3.21 -8.03 18.10
C ILE A 200 -2.35 -7.08 18.96
N LEU A 201 -2.25 -7.32 20.27
CA LEU A 201 -1.44 -6.46 21.14
C LEU A 201 0.04 -6.47 20.75
N ARG A 202 0.58 -7.64 20.38
CA ARG A 202 1.94 -7.79 19.85
C ARG A 202 2.11 -7.00 18.56
N ALA A 203 1.18 -7.12 17.61
CA ALA A 203 1.21 -6.38 16.36
C ALA A 203 1.19 -4.85 16.59
N LEU A 204 0.39 -4.35 17.54
CA LEU A 204 0.39 -2.93 17.92
C LEU A 204 1.73 -2.48 18.54
N ASP A 205 2.38 -3.34 19.32
CA ASP A 205 3.72 -3.08 19.85
C ASP A 205 4.79 -3.10 18.73
N ASP A 206 4.66 -3.97 17.74
CA ASP A 206 5.52 -4.00 16.54
C ASP A 206 5.37 -2.73 15.72
N LEU A 207 4.14 -2.28 15.47
CA LEU A 207 3.87 -1.00 14.80
C LEU A 207 4.47 0.18 15.56
N THR A 208 4.41 0.18 16.90
CA THR A 208 5.03 1.20 17.75
C THR A 208 6.55 1.20 17.63
N ARG A 209 7.17 0.01 17.62
CA ARG A 209 8.63 -0.11 17.41
C ARG A 209 9.03 0.34 16.01
N GLY A 210 8.27 -0.04 15.00
CA GLY A 210 8.50 0.31 13.61
C GLY A 210 8.51 1.82 13.40
N ILE A 211 7.47 2.52 13.85
CA ILE A 211 7.37 3.97 13.69
C ILE A 211 8.49 4.73 14.42
N ASN A 212 8.93 4.25 15.60
CA ASN A 212 10.03 4.87 16.33
C ASN A 212 11.37 4.71 15.60
N LYS A 213 11.59 3.60 14.89
CA LYS A 213 12.77 3.41 14.02
C LYS A 213 12.73 4.37 12.84
N THR A 214 11.57 4.52 12.20
CA THR A 214 11.37 5.44 11.08
C THR A 214 11.57 6.90 11.49
N GLU A 215 11.04 7.33 12.64
CA GLU A 215 11.30 8.66 13.19
C GLU A 215 12.79 8.87 13.49
N SER A 216 13.47 7.87 14.06
CA SER A 216 14.91 7.96 14.32
C SER A 216 15.70 8.15 13.01
N ARG A 217 15.29 7.48 11.92
CA ARG A 217 15.87 7.69 10.58
C ARG A 217 15.58 9.09 10.04
N PHE A 218 14.38 9.62 10.24
CA PHE A 218 14.04 10.99 9.87
C PHE A 218 14.91 12.02 10.62
N ARG A 219 15.03 11.90 11.95
CA ARG A 219 15.85 12.80 12.76
C ARG A 219 17.32 12.78 12.33
N ARG A 220 17.87 11.58 12.08
CA ARG A 220 19.23 11.42 11.53
C ARG A 220 19.41 12.20 10.22
N ARG A 221 18.46 12.07 9.28
CA ARG A 221 18.51 12.78 7.99
C ARG A 221 18.42 14.29 8.17
N LEU A 222 17.56 14.76 9.07
CA LEU A 222 17.42 16.18 9.38
C LEU A 222 18.71 16.76 9.97
N ASP A 223 19.30 16.08 10.96
CA ASP A 223 20.57 16.50 11.58
C ASP A 223 21.71 16.54 10.56
N CYS A 224 21.76 15.54 9.65
CA CYS A 224 22.69 15.55 8.51
C CYS A 224 22.52 16.82 7.65
N THR A 225 21.30 17.13 7.21
CA THR A 225 21.03 18.33 6.38
C THR A 225 21.27 19.65 7.11
N HIS A 226 21.25 19.65 8.44
CA HIS A 226 21.59 20.80 9.29
C HIS A 226 23.08 20.93 9.62
N GLY A 227 23.92 19.97 9.21
CA GLY A 227 25.37 20.09 9.27
C GLY A 227 26.10 19.02 10.08
N ARG A 228 25.40 18.01 10.61
CA ARG A 228 26.05 16.86 11.24
C ARG A 228 26.48 15.82 10.21
N GLN A 229 27.64 16.05 9.60
CA GLN A 229 28.19 15.19 8.54
C GLN A 229 28.34 13.72 8.95
N ASP A 230 28.66 13.45 10.22
CA ASP A 230 28.81 12.12 10.81
C ASP A 230 27.53 11.27 10.74
N LEU A 231 26.38 11.92 10.57
CA LEU A 231 25.06 11.28 10.46
C LEU A 231 24.59 11.14 9.02
N CYS A 232 25.32 11.70 8.06
CA CYS A 232 24.99 11.59 6.65
C CYS A 232 25.38 10.23 6.07
N ALA A 233 24.55 9.69 5.18
CA ALA A 233 24.77 8.37 4.58
C ALA A 233 24.57 8.43 3.06
N HIS A 234 25.60 8.06 2.29
CA HIS A 234 25.51 7.94 0.83
C HIS A 234 24.37 7.01 0.39
N GLU A 235 24.08 5.99 1.20
CA GLU A 235 23.01 5.02 0.98
C GLU A 235 21.61 5.66 0.89
N ASP A 236 21.40 6.83 1.50
CA ASP A 236 20.10 7.51 1.45
C ASP A 236 19.79 8.07 0.03
N LEU A 237 20.79 8.23 -0.84
CA LEU A 237 20.63 8.66 -2.24
C LEU A 237 20.45 7.51 -3.24
N LEU A 238 20.65 6.27 -2.79
CA LEU A 238 20.57 5.10 -3.64
C LEU A 238 19.11 4.67 -3.81
N LEU A 239 18.75 4.25 -5.01
CA LEU A 239 17.46 3.64 -5.26
C LEU A 239 17.32 2.35 -4.42
N PRO A 240 16.14 2.08 -3.84
CA PRO A 240 15.89 0.85 -3.10
C PRO A 240 16.21 -0.38 -3.95
N LYS A 241 16.79 -1.40 -3.34
CA LYS A 241 16.99 -2.68 -4.02
C LYS A 241 15.67 -3.45 -4.01
N LEU A 242 15.24 -3.90 -5.18
CA LEU A 242 14.09 -4.78 -5.30
C LEU A 242 14.49 -6.21 -4.91
N ILE A 243 13.64 -6.87 -4.14
CA ILE A 243 13.79 -8.28 -3.79
C ILE A 243 13.11 -9.08 -4.88
N GLU A 244 13.86 -9.96 -5.56
CA GLU A 244 13.30 -10.81 -6.61
C GLU A 244 12.27 -11.79 -6.01
N PRO A 245 11.02 -11.79 -6.48
CA PRO A 245 10.03 -12.75 -6.02
C PRO A 245 10.41 -14.17 -6.47
N PRO A 246 10.07 -15.21 -5.68
CA PRO A 246 10.28 -16.60 -6.09
C PRO A 246 9.58 -16.91 -7.41
N GLU A 247 10.16 -17.82 -8.19
CA GLU A 247 9.57 -18.27 -9.44
C GLU A 247 8.26 -19.01 -9.19
N GLN A 248 7.23 -18.67 -9.98
CA GLN A 248 5.97 -19.39 -9.98
C GLN A 248 5.63 -19.84 -11.39
N SER A 249 5.58 -21.17 -11.57
CA SER A 249 5.06 -21.78 -12.77
C SER A 249 3.53 -21.74 -12.73
N VAL A 250 2.93 -21.43 -13.87
CA VAL A 250 1.48 -21.49 -14.03
C VAL A 250 1.16 -22.86 -14.60
N SER A 251 0.59 -23.75 -13.79
CA SER A 251 0.17 -25.06 -14.27
C SER A 251 -1.03 -24.92 -15.23
N PRO A 252 -1.16 -25.80 -16.24
CA PRO A 252 -2.34 -25.80 -17.11
C PRO A 252 -3.66 -25.96 -16.33
N GLN A 253 -3.63 -26.69 -15.22
CA GLN A 253 -4.76 -26.86 -14.31
C GLN A 253 -5.14 -25.54 -13.64
N ALA A 254 -4.18 -24.79 -13.11
CA ALA A 254 -4.42 -23.48 -12.51
C ALA A 254 -4.98 -22.48 -13.53
N SER A 255 -4.38 -22.38 -14.73
CA SER A 255 -4.92 -21.54 -15.81
C SER A 255 -6.34 -21.95 -16.23
N SER A 256 -6.63 -23.26 -16.27
CA SER A 256 -7.98 -23.72 -16.57
C SER A 256 -8.97 -23.36 -15.48
N LEU A 257 -8.57 -23.43 -14.22
CA LEU A 257 -9.43 -23.11 -13.09
C LEU A 257 -9.76 -21.62 -13.05
N VAL A 258 -8.74 -20.75 -13.17
CA VAL A 258 -8.91 -19.29 -13.24
C VAL A 258 -9.86 -18.92 -14.36
N ARG A 259 -9.70 -19.48 -15.57
CA ARG A 259 -10.64 -19.23 -16.70
C ARG A 259 -12.07 -19.66 -16.40
N LYS A 260 -12.27 -20.80 -15.73
CA LYS A 260 -13.61 -21.27 -15.33
C LYS A 260 -14.24 -20.33 -14.29
N VAL A 261 -13.45 -19.90 -13.30
CA VAL A 261 -13.85 -18.94 -12.27
C VAL A 261 -14.23 -17.60 -12.90
N THR A 262 -13.36 -17.01 -13.74
CA THR A 262 -13.66 -15.77 -14.46
C THR A 262 -14.92 -15.90 -15.30
N SER A 263 -15.08 -17.00 -16.04
CA SER A 263 -16.29 -17.25 -16.84
C SER A 263 -17.56 -17.33 -15.99
N LEU A 264 -17.51 -17.95 -14.82
CA LEU A 264 -18.63 -17.99 -13.87
C LEU A 264 -19.00 -16.60 -13.38
N LEU A 265 -18.01 -15.79 -13.01
CA LEU A 265 -18.21 -14.43 -12.49
C LEU A 265 -18.76 -13.48 -13.54
N VAL A 266 -18.25 -13.55 -14.78
CA VAL A 266 -18.78 -12.81 -15.93
C VAL A 266 -20.22 -13.24 -16.21
N SER A 267 -20.51 -14.54 -16.19
CA SER A 267 -21.88 -15.05 -16.37
C SER A 267 -22.83 -14.58 -15.26
N ALA A 268 -22.30 -14.25 -14.07
CA ALA A 268 -23.05 -13.70 -12.95
C ALA A 268 -23.17 -12.16 -12.98
N GLY A 269 -22.75 -11.53 -14.09
CA GLY A 269 -22.88 -10.09 -14.30
C GLY A 269 -21.76 -9.23 -13.68
N ILE A 270 -20.65 -9.84 -13.22
CA ILE A 270 -19.50 -9.07 -12.76
C ILE A 270 -18.72 -8.60 -14.01
N PRO A 271 -18.49 -7.29 -14.19
CA PRO A 271 -17.91 -6.72 -15.41
C PRO A 271 -16.39 -6.90 -15.44
N LEU A 272 -15.93 -8.15 -15.42
CA LEU A 272 -14.53 -8.48 -15.69
C LEU A 272 -14.33 -8.36 -17.20
N ASP A 273 -13.42 -7.47 -17.60
CA ASP A 273 -13.09 -7.27 -19.01
C ASP A 273 -12.44 -8.54 -19.58
N THR A 274 -13.18 -9.41 -20.25
CA THR A 274 -12.58 -10.66 -20.78
C THR A 274 -11.59 -10.44 -21.93
N THR A 275 -11.53 -9.23 -22.49
CA THR A 275 -10.65 -8.84 -23.59
C THR A 275 -9.34 -8.21 -23.10
N ASP A 276 -9.36 -7.52 -21.96
CA ASP A 276 -8.23 -6.81 -21.35
C ASP A 276 -7.90 -7.21 -19.90
N SER A 277 -8.65 -8.14 -19.28
CA SER A 277 -8.42 -8.55 -17.89
C SER A 277 -7.12 -9.31 -17.78
N SER A 278 -6.07 -8.59 -17.39
CA SER A 278 -4.86 -9.19 -16.84
C SER A 278 -5.18 -9.71 -15.45
N THR A 279 -5.42 -11.01 -15.33
CA THR A 279 -5.36 -11.65 -14.02
C THR A 279 -3.91 -11.57 -13.54
N VAL A 280 -3.68 -11.02 -12.36
CA VAL A 280 -2.35 -10.95 -11.76
C VAL A 280 -2.10 -12.19 -10.92
N LEU A 281 -0.95 -12.81 -11.12
CA LEU A 281 -0.41 -13.87 -10.29
C LEU A 281 0.68 -13.30 -9.38
N LEU A 282 0.39 -13.27 -8.07
CA LEU A 282 1.41 -12.93 -7.06
C LEU A 282 2.31 -14.14 -6.78
N SER A 283 3.60 -13.95 -6.56
CA SER A 283 4.52 -15.08 -6.33
C SER A 283 4.22 -15.88 -5.05
N LYS A 284 3.58 -15.23 -4.08
CA LYS A 284 3.14 -15.74 -2.78
C LYS A 284 2.01 -14.84 -2.29
N SER A 285 1.22 -15.31 -1.34
CA SER A 285 0.11 -14.53 -0.78
C SER A 285 0.04 -14.75 0.72
N LEU A 286 -0.10 -13.70 1.52
CA LEU A 286 -0.31 -13.81 2.98
C LEU A 286 -1.72 -14.29 3.33
N CYS A 287 -2.61 -14.32 2.36
CA CYS A 287 -4.04 -14.55 2.57
C CYS A 287 -4.57 -15.88 2.02
N THR A 288 -3.83 -16.55 1.14
CA THR A 288 -4.28 -17.77 0.44
C THR A 288 -3.26 -18.90 0.55
N GLU A 289 -3.74 -20.13 0.53
CA GLU A 289 -2.91 -21.33 0.58
C GLU A 289 -2.10 -21.52 -0.73
N PRO A 290 -0.85 -22.04 -0.66
CA PRO A 290 0.02 -22.18 -1.82
C PRO A 290 -0.28 -23.38 -2.75
N ASP A 291 -1.07 -24.35 -2.32
CA ASP A 291 -1.20 -25.69 -2.92
C ASP A 291 -2.37 -25.88 -3.90
N ARG A 292 -3.27 -24.89 -4.04
CA ARG A 292 -4.50 -25.04 -4.84
C ARG A 292 -4.34 -24.57 -6.28
N ALA A 293 -4.53 -23.28 -6.50
CA ALA A 293 -4.49 -22.67 -7.81
C ALA A 293 -3.43 -21.59 -7.91
N GLY A 294 -2.84 -21.14 -6.80
CA GLY A 294 -2.02 -19.94 -6.71
C GLY A 294 -2.84 -18.66 -6.45
N PRO A 295 -2.18 -17.57 -6.03
CA PRO A 295 -2.85 -16.33 -5.65
C PRO A 295 -3.16 -15.45 -6.86
N PHE A 296 -4.18 -15.86 -7.62
CA PHE A 296 -4.68 -15.15 -8.79
C PHE A 296 -5.69 -14.08 -8.40
N TYR A 297 -5.51 -12.85 -8.87
CA TYR A 297 -6.39 -11.72 -8.62
C TYR A 297 -6.79 -11.04 -9.92
N SER A 298 -8.02 -10.57 -10.00
CA SER A 298 -8.49 -9.70 -11.07
C SER A 298 -9.07 -8.42 -10.47
N ILE A 299 -9.01 -7.33 -11.23
CA ILE A 299 -9.65 -6.07 -10.86
C ILE A 299 -10.79 -5.77 -11.83
N TYR A 300 -11.83 -5.10 -11.36
CA TYR A 300 -12.91 -4.59 -12.20
C TYR A 300 -13.37 -3.22 -11.71
N PRO A 301 -13.88 -2.36 -12.61
CA PRO A 301 -14.51 -1.11 -12.21
C PRO A 301 -15.81 -1.40 -11.46
N ASP A 302 -15.98 -0.78 -10.31
CA ASP A 302 -17.23 -0.74 -9.57
C ASP A 302 -17.88 0.63 -9.80
N GLU A 303 -18.80 0.66 -10.76
CA GLU A 303 -19.56 1.86 -11.11
C GLU A 303 -20.83 2.02 -10.24
N THR A 304 -21.12 1.03 -9.40
CA THR A 304 -22.34 0.93 -8.60
C THR A 304 -22.17 1.44 -7.17
N GLY A 305 -23.24 1.99 -6.59
CA GLY A 305 -23.26 2.50 -5.21
C GLY A 305 -22.58 3.87 -5.00
N LYS A 306 -22.52 4.29 -3.73
CA LYS A 306 -21.97 5.59 -3.30
C LYS A 306 -20.47 5.75 -3.54
N TYR A 307 -19.73 4.65 -3.41
CA TYR A 307 -18.28 4.63 -3.38
C TYR A 307 -17.73 3.94 -4.64
N ARG A 308 -17.79 4.65 -5.78
CA ARG A 308 -17.25 4.19 -7.06
C ARG A 308 -15.73 4.03 -6.99
N GLY A 309 -15.19 3.02 -7.67
CA GLY A 309 -13.75 2.77 -7.69
C GLY A 309 -13.40 1.45 -8.34
N GLN A 310 -12.28 0.85 -7.94
CA GLN A 310 -11.91 -0.50 -8.38
C GLN A 310 -12.28 -1.53 -7.30
N ARG A 311 -12.62 -2.75 -7.72
CA ARG A 311 -12.77 -3.91 -6.83
C ARG A 311 -11.75 -4.98 -7.17
N ILE A 312 -11.21 -5.58 -6.12
CA ILE A 312 -10.26 -6.67 -6.19
C ILE A 312 -11.00 -7.98 -5.97
N LEU A 313 -10.78 -8.93 -6.86
CA LEU A 313 -11.40 -10.23 -6.80
C LEU A 313 -10.36 -11.33 -6.81
N PHE A 314 -10.39 -12.18 -5.80
CA PHE A 314 -9.63 -13.42 -5.80
C PHE A 314 -10.24 -14.39 -6.82
N THR A 315 -9.45 -14.82 -7.81
CA THR A 315 -9.88 -15.66 -8.93
C THR A 315 -9.17 -17.01 -8.98
N GLY A 316 -8.28 -17.29 -8.02
CA GLY A 316 -7.56 -18.56 -7.95
C GLY A 316 -8.50 -19.74 -7.68
N ASP A 317 -9.28 -19.67 -6.62
CA ASP A 317 -10.26 -20.71 -6.27
C ASP A 317 -11.35 -20.13 -5.36
N LEU A 318 -12.53 -19.86 -5.91
CA LEU A 318 -13.60 -19.20 -5.14
C LEU A 318 -14.03 -20.05 -3.94
N ARG A 319 -14.35 -19.39 -2.84
CA ARG A 319 -14.82 -20.00 -1.61
C ARG A 319 -16.30 -19.72 -1.43
N PHE A 320 -17.06 -20.77 -1.15
CA PHE A 320 -18.48 -20.69 -0.86
C PHE A 320 -18.78 -21.29 0.50
N VAL A 321 -19.85 -20.81 1.13
CA VAL A 321 -20.46 -21.44 2.30
C VAL A 321 -21.88 -21.84 1.92
N ARG A 322 -22.30 -23.04 2.34
CA ARG A 322 -23.70 -23.44 2.19
C ARG A 322 -24.56 -22.71 3.21
N SER A 323 -25.45 -21.85 2.71
CA SER A 323 -26.36 -21.08 3.56
C SER A 323 -27.21 -22.00 4.47
N GLU A 324 -27.60 -23.17 3.97
CA GLU A 324 -28.34 -24.21 4.70
C GLU A 324 -27.64 -24.66 5.99
N GLU A 325 -26.35 -24.95 5.90
CA GLU A 325 -25.55 -25.52 6.99
C GLU A 325 -25.27 -24.48 8.07
N HIS A 326 -25.44 -23.19 7.75
CA HIS A 326 -25.15 -22.06 8.63
C HIS A 326 -26.37 -21.18 8.94
N ARG A 327 -27.59 -21.71 8.79
CA ARG A 327 -28.88 -21.05 9.12
C ARG A 327 -28.96 -20.43 10.52
N ARG A 328 -28.11 -20.84 11.46
CA ARG A 328 -28.04 -20.25 12.81
C ARG A 328 -27.44 -18.84 12.82
N VAL A 329 -26.76 -18.44 11.74
CA VAL A 329 -26.22 -17.09 11.56
C VAL A 329 -27.22 -16.29 10.71
N PRO A 330 -27.76 -15.17 11.21
CA PRO A 330 -28.82 -14.42 10.53
C PRO A 330 -28.49 -14.03 9.08
N PHE A 331 -27.25 -13.65 8.81
CA PHE A 331 -26.79 -13.35 7.45
C PHE A 331 -26.97 -14.53 6.47
N PHE A 332 -26.63 -15.75 6.87
CA PHE A 332 -26.77 -16.93 6.01
C PHE A 332 -28.22 -17.38 5.90
N ASP A 333 -29.02 -17.24 6.96
CA ASP A 333 -30.46 -17.54 6.90
C ASP A 333 -31.19 -16.59 5.96
N TYR A 334 -30.92 -15.28 6.05
CA TYR A 334 -31.47 -14.25 5.17
C TYR A 334 -31.24 -14.55 3.67
N LEU A 335 -30.02 -15.00 3.33
CA LEU A 335 -29.65 -15.36 1.97
C LEU A 335 -30.36 -16.64 1.51
N LYS A 336 -30.49 -17.65 2.39
CA LYS A 336 -31.21 -18.87 2.02
C LYS A 336 -32.71 -18.69 1.93
N GLU A 337 -33.33 -17.81 2.72
CA GLU A 337 -34.73 -17.41 2.52
C GLU A 337 -34.96 -16.80 1.13
N ARG A 338 -33.93 -16.16 0.58
CA ARG A 338 -33.90 -15.63 -0.79
C ARG A 338 -33.37 -16.62 -1.82
N ARG A 339 -33.33 -17.92 -1.49
CA ARG A 339 -32.94 -19.01 -2.38
C ARG A 339 -31.48 -18.99 -2.83
N VAL A 340 -30.60 -18.27 -2.13
CA VAL A 340 -29.15 -18.39 -2.34
C VAL A 340 -28.65 -19.63 -1.61
N ALA A 341 -28.25 -20.66 -2.34
CA ALA A 341 -27.78 -21.93 -1.75
C ALA A 341 -26.30 -21.88 -1.35
N TYR A 342 -25.48 -21.22 -2.18
CA TYR A 342 -24.04 -21.07 -2.02
C TYR A 342 -23.66 -19.60 -1.90
N VAL A 343 -23.23 -19.19 -0.72
CA VAL A 343 -22.83 -17.81 -0.44
C VAL A 343 -21.34 -17.65 -0.72
N LEU A 344 -21.01 -16.83 -1.72
CA LEU A 344 -19.63 -16.47 -2.03
C LEU A 344 -19.00 -15.71 -0.86
N VAL A 345 -17.82 -16.16 -0.41
CA VAL A 345 -17.00 -15.52 0.64
C VAL A 345 -15.81 -14.82 -0.01
N PRO A 346 -15.89 -13.49 -0.22
CA PRO A 346 -14.79 -12.74 -0.83
C PRO A 346 -13.55 -12.74 0.07
N LEU A 347 -12.39 -12.51 -0.55
CA LEU A 347 -11.15 -12.27 0.18
C LEU A 347 -10.98 -10.75 0.37
N GLY A 348 -11.06 -10.28 1.61
CA GLY A 348 -10.87 -8.89 2.02
C GLY A 348 -10.27 -8.77 3.42
N HIS A 349 -10.18 -7.54 3.94
CA HIS A 349 -9.47 -7.23 5.20
C HIS A 349 -10.02 -8.00 6.42
N TYR A 350 -11.32 -8.28 6.46
CA TYR A 350 -11.94 -9.02 7.55
C TYR A 350 -11.77 -10.54 7.43
N THR A 351 -11.42 -11.05 6.25
CA THR A 351 -11.06 -12.47 6.04
C THR A 351 -9.55 -12.70 6.01
N CYS A 352 -8.76 -11.64 5.91
CA CYS A 352 -7.30 -11.64 6.00
C CYS A 352 -6.81 -10.25 6.46
N LEU A 353 -6.41 -10.13 7.73
CA LEU A 353 -5.97 -8.83 8.29
C LEU A 353 -4.72 -8.26 7.62
N GLU A 354 -3.92 -9.10 6.97
CA GLU A 354 -2.69 -8.71 6.27
C GLU A 354 -2.91 -8.53 4.75
N ILE A 355 -4.15 -8.40 4.28
CA ILE A 355 -4.49 -8.28 2.85
C ILE A 355 -3.79 -7.11 2.14
N GLY A 356 -3.48 -6.04 2.87
CA GLY A 356 -2.72 -4.90 2.34
C GLY A 356 -1.37 -5.30 1.74
N HIS A 357 -0.76 -6.38 2.23
CA HIS A 357 0.47 -6.93 1.65
C HIS A 357 0.26 -7.40 0.20
N ASP A 358 -0.83 -8.14 -0.04
CA ASP A 358 -1.11 -8.74 -1.33
C ASP A 358 -1.68 -7.70 -2.30
N TRP A 359 -2.54 -6.81 -1.81
CA TRP A 359 -3.08 -5.71 -2.61
C TRP A 359 -2.01 -4.71 -3.06
N GLY A 360 -1.05 -4.34 -2.19
CA GLY A 360 0.05 -3.46 -2.59
C GLY A 360 0.93 -4.05 -3.70
N ARG A 361 1.13 -5.38 -3.69
CA ARG A 361 1.87 -6.10 -4.74
C ARG A 361 1.06 -6.26 -6.02
N LEU A 362 -0.25 -6.47 -5.89
CA LEU A 362 -1.19 -6.48 -7.01
C LEU A 362 -1.18 -5.13 -7.76
N PHE A 363 -1.40 -4.03 -7.05
CA PHE A 363 -1.47 -2.70 -7.67
C PHE A 363 -0.13 -2.25 -8.25
N SER A 364 1.00 -2.50 -7.57
CA SER A 364 2.31 -2.21 -8.15
C SER A 364 2.61 -3.04 -9.41
N THR A 365 2.17 -4.30 -9.47
CA THR A 365 2.27 -5.12 -10.70
C THR A 365 1.43 -4.52 -11.83
N LEU A 366 0.22 -4.04 -11.53
CA LEU A 366 -0.65 -3.41 -12.51
C LEU A 366 -0.11 -2.06 -13.00
N ALA A 367 0.49 -1.25 -12.11
CA ALA A 367 1.14 0.00 -12.50
C ALA A 367 2.34 -0.23 -13.44
N VAL A 368 3.12 -1.29 -13.18
CA VAL A 368 4.20 -1.69 -14.08
C VAL A 368 3.66 -2.15 -15.44
N ARG A 369 2.58 -2.94 -15.44
CA ARG A 369 1.90 -3.34 -16.67
C ARG A 369 1.45 -2.11 -17.46
N ASP A 370 0.80 -1.15 -16.82
CA ASP A 370 0.31 0.06 -17.46
C ASP A 370 1.43 0.80 -18.21
N VAL A 371 2.59 0.98 -17.54
CA VAL A 371 3.77 1.56 -18.19
C VAL A 371 4.29 0.69 -19.33
N ALA A 372 4.36 -0.63 -19.16
CA ALA A 372 4.82 -1.54 -20.22
C ALA A 372 3.91 -1.53 -21.46
N VAL A 373 2.61 -1.29 -21.29
CA VAL A 373 1.62 -1.25 -22.38
C VAL A 373 1.61 0.12 -23.06
N HIS A 374 1.48 1.21 -22.29
CA HIS A 374 1.22 2.54 -22.83
C HIS A 374 2.50 3.36 -23.07
N SER A 375 3.58 3.05 -22.36
CA SER A 375 4.85 3.78 -22.46
C SER A 375 6.05 2.82 -22.26
N PRO A 376 6.21 1.79 -23.12
CA PRO A 376 7.21 0.76 -22.94
C PRO A 376 8.63 1.35 -22.85
N LEU A 377 9.38 0.94 -21.84
CA LEU A 377 10.77 1.32 -21.65
C LEU A 377 11.65 0.88 -22.83
N SER A 378 11.28 -0.21 -23.54
CA SER A 378 12.00 -0.67 -24.73
C SER A 378 12.02 0.36 -25.87
N ALA A 379 11.07 1.30 -25.91
CA ALA A 379 11.02 2.36 -26.93
C ALA A 379 12.17 3.36 -26.81
N ILE A 380 12.77 3.47 -25.61
CA ILE A 380 13.79 4.46 -25.27
C ILE A 380 15.04 3.82 -24.65
N ALA A 381 15.08 2.48 -24.56
CA ALA A 381 16.18 1.74 -23.97
C ALA A 381 17.36 1.55 -24.95
N PRO A 382 18.61 1.50 -24.45
CA PRO A 382 19.77 1.04 -25.20
C PRO A 382 19.61 -0.35 -25.84
N TRP A 383 20.35 -0.60 -26.92
CA TRP A 383 20.22 -1.81 -27.74
C TRP A 383 20.49 -3.10 -26.96
N GLU A 384 21.36 -3.04 -25.94
CA GLU A 384 21.81 -4.18 -25.13
C GLU A 384 20.68 -4.87 -24.37
N MET A 385 19.57 -4.17 -24.09
CA MET A 385 18.42 -4.76 -23.37
C MET A 385 17.13 -4.70 -24.13
N LEU A 386 17.12 -4.13 -25.32
CA LEU A 386 15.92 -4.06 -26.15
C LEU A 386 15.23 -5.44 -26.23
N GLY A 387 16.01 -6.51 -26.41
CA GLY A 387 15.49 -7.87 -26.44
C GLY A 387 14.88 -8.34 -25.11
N LYS A 388 15.51 -8.04 -23.98
CA LYS A 388 15.00 -8.43 -22.66
C LYS A 388 13.77 -7.63 -22.26
N LEU A 389 13.78 -6.31 -22.45
CA LEU A 389 12.64 -5.44 -22.15
C LEU A 389 11.44 -5.77 -23.04
N LYS A 390 11.63 -5.99 -24.35
CA LYS A 390 10.55 -6.44 -25.25
C LYS A 390 9.95 -7.77 -24.83
N LYS A 391 10.77 -8.73 -24.38
CA LYS A 391 10.29 -10.02 -23.87
C LYS A 391 9.44 -9.83 -22.61
N LEU A 392 9.88 -8.99 -21.68
CA LEU A 392 9.14 -8.68 -20.45
C LEU A 392 7.85 -7.91 -20.74
N GLU A 393 7.88 -6.92 -21.65
CA GLU A 393 6.69 -6.19 -22.11
C GLU A 393 5.67 -7.13 -22.74
N ALA A 394 6.11 -8.07 -23.59
CA ALA A 394 5.24 -9.10 -24.14
C ALA A 394 4.61 -9.98 -23.03
N SER A 395 5.38 -10.37 -22.01
CA SER A 395 4.82 -11.10 -20.85
C SER A 395 3.81 -10.27 -20.06
N LEU A 396 4.08 -8.98 -19.84
CA LEU A 396 3.21 -8.04 -19.12
C LEU A 396 1.92 -7.71 -19.91
N THR A 397 1.93 -7.86 -21.23
CA THR A 397 0.72 -7.74 -22.06
C THR A 397 -0.14 -9.00 -22.11
N SER A 398 0.31 -10.10 -21.51
CA SER A 398 -0.44 -11.36 -21.53
C SER A 398 -1.67 -11.35 -20.61
N SER A 399 -2.57 -12.32 -20.79
CA SER A 399 -3.79 -12.45 -19.97
C SER A 399 -3.50 -12.77 -18.50
N ILE A 400 -2.33 -13.36 -18.20
CA ILE A 400 -1.89 -13.65 -16.84
C ILE A 400 -0.57 -12.93 -16.60
N VAL A 401 -0.62 -11.86 -15.82
CA VAL A 401 0.54 -11.04 -15.52
C VAL A 401 1.18 -11.52 -14.23
N LYS A 402 2.47 -11.89 -14.30
CA LYS A 402 3.19 -12.36 -13.12
C LYS A 402 3.88 -11.20 -12.44
N GLU A 403 3.77 -11.14 -11.12
CA GLU A 403 4.51 -10.17 -10.30
C GLU A 403 6.02 -10.22 -10.58
N ARG A 404 6.59 -11.42 -10.76
CA ARG A 404 8.03 -11.56 -11.05
C ARG A 404 8.43 -10.83 -12.32
N ASP A 405 7.62 -10.91 -13.39
CA ASP A 405 7.92 -10.24 -14.65
C ASP A 405 7.91 -8.72 -14.47
N ALA A 406 6.98 -8.19 -13.65
CA ALA A 406 6.93 -6.78 -13.30
C ALA A 406 8.14 -6.33 -12.47
N VAL A 407 8.54 -7.10 -11.45
CA VAL A 407 9.73 -6.80 -10.65
C VAL A 407 11.00 -6.88 -11.51
N GLU A 408 11.12 -7.88 -12.38
CA GLU A 408 12.28 -8.02 -13.27
C GLU A 408 12.35 -6.89 -14.31
N TYR A 409 11.20 -6.41 -14.79
CA TYR A 409 11.13 -5.26 -15.70
C TYR A 409 11.72 -4.00 -15.07
N VAL A 410 11.25 -3.65 -13.87
CA VAL A 410 11.75 -2.48 -13.13
C VAL A 410 13.21 -2.67 -12.70
N ALA A 411 13.60 -3.87 -12.22
CA ALA A 411 14.97 -4.16 -11.81
C ALA A 411 15.98 -4.14 -12.99
N THR A 412 15.55 -4.59 -14.18
CA THR A 412 16.36 -4.50 -15.40
C THR A 412 16.61 -3.04 -15.76
N ALA A 413 15.58 -2.22 -15.69
CA ALA A 413 15.68 -0.80 -15.99
C ALA A 413 16.46 -0.02 -14.90
N GLN A 414 16.38 -0.43 -13.63
CA GLN A 414 17.17 0.12 -12.53
C GLN A 414 18.68 -0.10 -12.73
N ARG A 415 19.14 -1.30 -13.13
CA ARG A 415 20.58 -1.60 -13.25
C ARG A 415 21.32 -0.65 -14.18
N LEU A 416 20.67 -0.26 -15.27
CA LEU A 416 21.20 0.72 -16.20
C LEU A 416 21.44 2.09 -15.61
N THR A 417 20.67 2.48 -14.58
CA THR A 417 20.75 3.84 -14.02
C THR A 417 22.10 4.02 -13.33
N VAL A 418 22.71 2.90 -12.96
CA VAL A 418 24.04 2.79 -12.38
C VAL A 418 25.11 2.61 -13.47
N GLU A 419 24.82 1.86 -14.54
CA GLU A 419 25.80 1.41 -15.52
C GLU A 419 25.95 2.31 -16.76
N THR A 420 24.95 3.12 -17.13
CA THR A 420 24.91 3.94 -18.35
C THR A 420 24.35 5.34 -18.11
N GLU A 421 24.66 6.33 -18.97
CA GLU A 421 23.92 7.59 -19.04
C GLU A 421 22.53 7.32 -19.61
N ILE A 422 21.57 6.98 -18.74
CA ILE A 422 20.18 6.86 -19.16
C ILE A 422 19.55 8.25 -19.31
N PRO A 423 18.71 8.48 -20.33
CA PRO A 423 17.76 9.59 -20.35
C PRO A 423 17.00 9.77 -19.01
N GLN A 424 17.00 10.99 -18.47
CA GLN A 424 16.27 11.35 -17.24
C GLN A 424 14.77 10.98 -17.27
N ASP A 425 14.18 10.92 -18.46
CA ASP A 425 12.77 10.54 -18.64
C ASP A 425 12.49 9.08 -18.28
N ILE A 426 13.46 8.18 -18.46
CA ILE A 426 13.35 6.79 -18.02
C ILE A 426 13.43 6.73 -16.49
N LEU A 427 14.36 7.47 -15.88
CA LEU A 427 14.49 7.58 -14.43
C LEU A 427 13.19 8.08 -13.79
N LYS A 428 12.61 9.16 -14.31
CA LYS A 428 11.34 9.72 -13.83
C LYS A 428 10.18 8.71 -13.91
N LYS A 429 10.20 7.77 -14.86
CA LYS A 429 9.20 6.70 -14.98
C LYS A 429 9.46 5.53 -14.04
N ILE A 430 10.72 5.14 -13.84
CA ILE A 430 11.10 3.97 -13.04
C ILE A 430 11.05 4.26 -11.54
N GLU A 431 11.51 5.43 -11.09
CA GLU A 431 11.63 5.73 -9.66
C GLU A 431 10.29 5.57 -8.91
N PRO A 432 9.15 6.08 -9.42
CA PRO A 432 7.85 5.83 -8.80
C PRO A 432 7.47 4.36 -8.77
N LEU A 433 7.66 3.61 -9.87
CA LEU A 433 7.34 2.18 -9.94
C LEU A 433 8.18 1.35 -8.96
N LEU A 434 9.45 1.71 -8.81
CA LEU A 434 10.36 1.07 -7.88
C LEU A 434 9.89 1.29 -6.44
N LEU A 435 9.52 2.53 -6.09
CA LEU A 435 8.94 2.83 -4.77
C LEU A 435 7.62 2.08 -4.54
N GLN A 436 6.76 1.99 -5.56
CA GLN A 436 5.50 1.25 -5.50
C GLN A 436 5.73 -0.23 -5.14
N ILE A 437 6.64 -0.91 -5.86
CA ILE A 437 7.00 -2.31 -5.58
C ILE A 437 7.64 -2.45 -4.20
N HIS A 438 8.58 -1.57 -3.86
CA HIS A 438 9.34 -1.65 -2.61
C HIS A 438 8.45 -1.42 -1.37
N ASN A 439 7.58 -0.41 -1.44
CA ASN A 439 6.77 0.05 -0.32
C ASN A 439 5.44 -0.69 -0.19
N LYS A 440 4.96 -1.34 -1.25
CA LYS A 440 3.69 -2.10 -1.27
C LYS A 440 2.50 -1.27 -0.76
N SER A 441 2.45 0.00 -1.14
CA SER A 441 1.46 0.99 -0.70
C SER A 441 0.77 1.70 -1.86
N THR A 442 0.91 1.15 -3.07
CA THR A 442 0.26 1.64 -4.30
C THR A 442 -1.26 1.53 -4.19
N ASN A 443 -1.98 2.56 -4.62
CA ASN A 443 -3.43 2.67 -4.54
C ASN A 443 -3.99 2.47 -3.11
N LEU A 444 -3.36 3.09 -2.11
CA LEU A 444 -3.86 3.03 -0.73
C LEU A 444 -5.27 3.62 -0.61
N ASP A 445 -5.60 4.63 -1.42
CA ASP A 445 -6.94 5.21 -1.57
C ASP A 445 -7.99 4.12 -1.85
N GLN A 446 -7.74 3.24 -2.83
CA GLN A 446 -8.66 2.13 -3.16
C GLN A 446 -8.77 1.12 -2.02
N MET A 447 -7.67 0.86 -1.30
CA MET A 447 -7.71 -0.05 -0.15
C MET A 447 -8.52 0.53 1.01
N VAL A 448 -8.36 1.82 1.30
CA VAL A 448 -9.13 2.55 2.32
C VAL A 448 -10.61 2.59 1.92
N LEU A 449 -10.89 2.85 0.65
CA LEU A 449 -12.24 2.88 0.10
C LEU A 449 -12.92 1.50 0.17
N ASP A 450 -12.18 0.41 -0.07
CA ASP A 450 -12.73 -0.96 0.05
C ASP A 450 -13.11 -1.31 1.49
N VAL A 451 -12.31 -0.88 2.48
CA VAL A 451 -12.68 -0.99 3.90
C VAL A 451 -13.95 -0.17 4.17
N ALA A 452 -13.98 1.10 3.77
CA ALA A 452 -15.15 1.97 3.96
C ALA A 452 -16.43 1.39 3.34
N ARG A 453 -16.32 0.81 2.14
CA ARG A 453 -17.42 0.20 1.41
C ARG A 453 -17.91 -1.08 2.05
N THR A 454 -17.02 -2.02 2.32
CA THR A 454 -17.34 -3.31 2.94
C THR A 454 -18.00 -3.13 4.32
N GLU A 455 -17.50 -2.18 5.09
CA GLU A 455 -18.02 -1.87 6.43
C GLU A 455 -19.30 -1.02 6.36
N GLY A 456 -19.44 -0.16 5.35
CA GLY A 456 -20.67 0.58 5.05
C GLY A 456 -21.81 -0.35 4.64
N GLU A 457 -21.53 -1.34 3.79
CA GLU A 457 -22.47 -2.43 3.45
C GLU A 457 -22.91 -3.17 4.71
N ALA A 458 -21.98 -3.53 5.61
CA ALA A 458 -22.31 -4.20 6.86
C ALA A 458 -23.19 -3.35 7.80
N ALA A 459 -22.92 -2.06 7.91
CA ALA A 459 -23.75 -1.12 8.67
C ALA A 459 -25.15 -1.00 8.06
N HIS A 460 -25.25 -0.89 6.74
CA HIS A 460 -26.53 -0.79 6.04
C HIS A 460 -27.38 -2.06 6.24
N LEU A 461 -26.78 -3.23 6.08
CA LEU A 461 -27.46 -4.52 6.27
C LEU A 461 -28.03 -4.64 7.69
N ASN A 462 -27.28 -4.20 8.71
CA ASN A 462 -27.79 -4.14 10.08
C ASN A 462 -28.97 -3.17 10.23
N LYS A 463 -28.92 -1.97 9.63
CA LYS A 463 -30.05 -1.03 9.62
C LYS A 463 -31.32 -1.62 8.99
N LYS A 464 -31.17 -2.58 8.07
CA LYS A 464 -32.26 -3.33 7.42
C LYS A 464 -32.69 -4.59 8.20
N GLY A 465 -32.18 -4.80 9.41
CA GLY A 465 -32.53 -5.95 10.26
C GLY A 465 -31.77 -7.24 9.92
N ILE A 466 -30.76 -7.18 9.05
CA ILE A 466 -29.91 -8.33 8.71
C ILE A 466 -28.72 -8.29 9.65
N ALA A 467 -28.80 -9.06 10.73
CA ALA A 467 -27.79 -9.05 11.78
C ALA A 467 -26.46 -9.62 11.29
N ILE A 468 -25.56 -8.72 10.88
CA ILE A 468 -24.13 -8.97 10.71
C ILE A 468 -23.48 -8.58 12.03
N ASP A 469 -22.60 -9.44 12.56
CA ASP A 469 -21.88 -9.10 13.79
C ASP A 469 -21.07 -7.82 13.58
N ILE A 470 -21.48 -6.77 14.28
CA ILE A 470 -20.86 -5.44 14.35
C ILE A 470 -20.64 -5.05 15.81
N SER A 471 -20.59 -6.05 16.70
CA SER A 471 -20.25 -5.84 18.10
C SER A 471 -18.84 -5.25 18.20
N VAL A 472 -18.59 -4.41 19.22
CA VAL A 472 -17.26 -3.82 19.46
C VAL A 472 -16.13 -4.86 19.45
N PRO A 473 -16.26 -6.04 20.10
CA PRO A 473 -15.26 -7.08 19.99
C PRO A 473 -14.96 -7.46 18.54
N TYR A 474 -15.98 -7.73 17.72
CA TYR A 474 -15.78 -8.17 16.35
C TYR A 474 -15.24 -7.07 15.44
N LEU A 475 -15.73 -5.83 15.60
CA LEU A 475 -15.24 -4.66 14.86
C LEU A 475 -13.74 -4.45 15.09
N PHE A 476 -13.29 -4.37 16.33
CA PHE A 476 -11.89 -4.12 16.63
C PHE A 476 -10.98 -5.31 16.28
N PHE A 477 -11.47 -6.53 16.49
CA PHE A 477 -10.66 -7.74 16.38
C PHE A 477 -10.52 -8.27 14.95
N VAL A 478 -11.55 -8.10 14.12
CA VAL A 478 -11.62 -8.71 12.78
C VAL A 478 -11.87 -7.66 11.69
N ARG A 479 -12.75 -6.69 11.93
CA ARG A 479 -13.21 -5.77 10.87
C ARG A 479 -12.50 -4.41 10.84
N SER A 480 -11.53 -4.19 11.72
CA SER A 480 -10.86 -2.88 11.87
C SER A 480 -9.92 -2.55 10.71
N GLY A 481 -9.43 -3.56 9.97
CA GLY A 481 -8.46 -3.34 8.90
C GLY A 481 -7.15 -2.70 9.38
N PHE A 482 -6.89 -2.69 10.69
CA PHE A 482 -5.84 -1.85 11.28
C PHE A 482 -4.43 -2.10 10.70
N PRO A 483 -4.00 -3.32 10.33
CA PRO A 483 -2.65 -3.50 9.80
C PRO A 483 -2.48 -2.75 8.47
N LEU A 484 -3.48 -2.84 7.60
CA LEU A 484 -3.52 -2.10 6.34
C LEU A 484 -3.55 -0.58 6.58
N LEU A 485 -4.46 -0.11 7.44
CA LEU A 485 -4.66 1.33 7.68
C LEU A 485 -3.50 1.99 8.43
N PHE A 486 -2.68 1.22 9.16
CA PHE A 486 -1.43 1.68 9.78
C PHE A 486 -0.18 1.36 8.93
N LEU A 487 -0.34 0.99 7.67
CA LEU A 487 0.77 0.69 6.75
C LEU A 487 1.74 -0.39 7.27
N SER A 488 1.22 -1.41 7.95
CA SER A 488 2.04 -2.44 8.60
C SER A 488 2.96 -3.20 7.64
N THR A 489 2.59 -3.24 6.36
CA THR A 489 3.30 -3.95 5.29
C THR A 489 4.25 -3.06 4.51
N ASN A 490 4.33 -1.77 4.84
CA ASN A 490 5.14 -0.77 4.16
C ASN A 490 6.49 -0.56 4.87
N PRO A 491 7.61 -1.03 4.27
CA PRO A 491 8.93 -0.90 4.88
C PRO A 491 9.39 0.55 5.10
N SER A 492 8.89 1.51 4.31
CA SER A 492 9.22 2.93 4.52
C SER A 492 8.50 3.55 5.72
N ALA A 493 7.41 2.95 6.18
CA ALA A 493 6.60 3.43 7.29
C ALA A 493 7.02 2.82 8.63
N VAL A 494 7.12 1.49 8.69
CA VAL A 494 7.37 0.74 9.94
C VAL A 494 8.57 -0.22 9.85
N GLY A 495 9.29 -0.22 8.74
CA GLY A 495 10.32 -1.23 8.45
C GLY A 495 9.72 -2.57 8.02
N THR A 496 10.57 -3.55 7.75
CA THR A 496 10.11 -4.91 7.47
C THR A 496 9.68 -5.57 8.78
N LEU A 497 8.39 -5.82 8.91
CA LEU A 497 7.82 -6.65 9.98
C LEU A 497 7.72 -8.10 9.49
N GLU A 498 7.94 -9.04 10.40
CA GLU A 498 7.56 -10.45 10.17
C GLU A 498 6.03 -10.56 10.11
N ASP A 499 5.52 -11.73 9.72
CA ASP A 499 4.10 -12.04 9.75
C ASP A 499 3.49 -11.64 11.11
N LEU A 500 2.50 -10.75 11.11
CA LEU A 500 1.93 -10.18 12.33
C LEU A 500 1.14 -11.21 13.14
N PHE A 501 0.62 -12.22 12.45
CA PHE A 501 -0.23 -13.25 13.02
C PHE A 501 0.31 -14.64 12.75
N GLU A 502 0.02 -15.54 13.68
CA GLU A 502 0.46 -16.93 13.63
C GLU A 502 -0.21 -17.66 12.47
N VAL A 503 0.57 -18.48 11.76
CA VAL A 503 0.06 -19.30 10.66
C VAL A 503 -0.85 -20.38 11.23
N LYS A 504 -2.04 -20.51 10.64
CA LYS A 504 -2.98 -21.57 10.95
C LYS A 504 -2.39 -22.91 10.49
N THR A 505 -2.38 -23.89 11.39
CA THR A 505 -1.91 -25.26 11.13
C THR A 505 -3.05 -26.28 11.00
N THR A 506 -4.31 -25.86 11.23
CA THR A 506 -5.47 -26.74 11.10
C THR A 506 -5.73 -27.06 9.62
N PRO A 507 -5.99 -28.34 9.25
CA PRO A 507 -6.22 -28.73 7.86
C PRO A 507 -7.39 -27.99 7.22
N ALA A 508 -7.28 -27.65 5.93
CA ALA A 508 -8.31 -26.90 5.22
C ALA A 508 -9.66 -27.63 5.13
N ASP A 509 -9.66 -28.97 5.12
CA ASP A 509 -10.89 -29.81 5.11
C ASP A 509 -11.71 -29.72 6.41
N SER A 510 -11.18 -29.07 7.44
CA SER A 510 -11.89 -28.77 8.69
C SER A 510 -12.62 -27.42 8.67
N GLU A 511 -12.51 -26.66 7.58
CA GLU A 511 -13.16 -25.37 7.41
C GLU A 511 -14.57 -25.49 6.79
N PRO A 512 -15.48 -24.55 7.05
CA PRO A 512 -16.83 -24.55 6.46
C PRO A 512 -16.84 -24.14 4.97
N TYR A 513 -15.68 -23.95 4.35
CA TYR A 513 -15.58 -23.47 2.98
C TYR A 513 -15.62 -24.62 1.97
N LEU A 514 -16.55 -24.52 1.03
CA LEU A 514 -16.54 -25.31 -0.20
C LEU A 514 -15.79 -24.52 -1.26
N TYR A 515 -14.72 -25.10 -1.76
CA TYR A 515 -13.90 -24.50 -2.80
C TYR A 515 -14.46 -24.86 -4.17
N TYR A 516 -14.43 -23.92 -5.11
CA TYR A 516 -14.95 -24.14 -6.46
C TYR A 516 -14.28 -25.34 -7.13
N SER A 517 -12.96 -25.51 -6.93
CA SER A 517 -12.19 -26.63 -7.46
C SER A 517 -12.58 -28.00 -6.88
N SER A 518 -13.11 -28.05 -5.64
CA SER A 518 -13.49 -29.29 -4.96
C SER A 518 -14.96 -29.66 -5.14
N MET A 519 -15.77 -28.76 -5.69
CA MET A 519 -17.17 -29.05 -6.03
C MET A 519 -17.24 -30.02 -7.22
N ARG A 520 -18.13 -31.02 -7.13
CA ARG A 520 -18.50 -31.85 -8.28
C ARG A 520 -19.34 -31.03 -9.25
N LEU A 521 -18.69 -30.22 -10.07
CA LEU A 521 -19.35 -29.30 -10.99
C LEU A 521 -19.94 -30.04 -12.19
N ASP A 522 -21.26 -30.24 -12.20
CA ASP A 522 -22.03 -30.50 -13.42
C ASP A 522 -22.67 -29.19 -13.93
N SER A 523 -23.38 -29.25 -15.07
CA SER A 523 -24.04 -28.07 -15.65
C SER A 523 -25.03 -27.44 -14.70
N ARG A 524 -25.76 -28.25 -13.93
CA ARG A 524 -26.80 -27.79 -13.00
C ARG A 524 -26.20 -27.04 -11.81
N ILE A 525 -25.14 -27.57 -11.20
CA ILE A 525 -24.47 -26.88 -10.08
C ILE A 525 -23.84 -25.58 -10.56
N ARG A 526 -23.27 -25.55 -11.78
CA ARG A 526 -22.73 -24.32 -12.34
C ARG A 526 -23.80 -23.24 -12.53
N GLU A 527 -24.98 -23.60 -13.05
CA GLU A 527 -26.12 -22.69 -13.18
C GLU A 527 -26.59 -22.17 -11.82
N VAL A 528 -26.64 -23.03 -10.79
CA VAL A 528 -26.97 -22.62 -9.42
C VAL A 528 -25.94 -21.62 -8.89
N LEU A 529 -24.64 -21.86 -9.06
CA LEU A 529 -23.62 -20.92 -8.61
C LEU A 529 -23.69 -19.56 -9.33
N VAL A 530 -23.94 -19.56 -10.64
CA VAL A 530 -24.15 -18.32 -11.40
C VAL A 530 -25.37 -17.57 -10.87
N HIS A 531 -26.49 -18.26 -10.67
CA HIS A 531 -27.70 -17.69 -10.10
C HIS A 531 -27.47 -17.13 -8.70
N ASP A 532 -26.83 -17.90 -7.81
CA ASP A 532 -26.55 -17.53 -6.43
C ASP A 532 -25.63 -16.31 -6.33
N VAL A 533 -24.57 -16.24 -7.16
CA VAL A 533 -23.66 -15.08 -7.21
C VAL A 533 -24.41 -13.85 -7.73
N THR A 534 -25.21 -14.00 -8.79
CA THR A 534 -26.02 -12.92 -9.36
C THR A 534 -27.00 -12.37 -8.32
N LEU A 535 -27.77 -13.26 -7.69
CA LEU A 535 -28.80 -12.88 -6.73
C LEU A 535 -28.19 -12.26 -5.47
N ARG A 536 -27.07 -12.79 -4.97
CA ARG A 536 -26.33 -12.17 -3.86
C ARG A 536 -25.89 -10.76 -4.24
N ARG A 537 -25.35 -10.55 -5.44
CA ARG A 537 -24.92 -9.24 -5.92
C ARG A 537 -26.11 -8.26 -5.96
N GLU A 538 -27.21 -8.65 -6.60
CA GLU A 538 -28.43 -7.83 -6.70
C GLU A 538 -29.03 -7.51 -5.33
N ILE A 539 -29.02 -8.46 -4.39
CA ILE A 539 -29.43 -8.23 -3.01
C ILE A 539 -28.54 -7.18 -2.36
N LEU A 540 -27.22 -7.28 -2.48
CA LEU A 540 -26.31 -6.32 -1.88
C LEU A 540 -26.39 -4.94 -2.54
N GLU A 541 -26.58 -4.87 -3.86
CA GLU A 541 -26.77 -3.64 -4.64
C GLU A 541 -28.10 -2.95 -4.31
N SER A 542 -29.22 -3.67 -4.32
CA SER A 542 -30.53 -3.11 -3.97
C SER A 542 -30.61 -2.64 -2.52
N LEU A 543 -29.79 -3.21 -1.64
CA LEU A 543 -29.63 -2.75 -0.27
C LEU A 543 -28.69 -1.54 -0.21
N SER A 544 -27.68 -1.42 -1.07
CA SER A 544 -26.78 -0.26 -1.09
C SER A 544 -27.31 0.97 -1.84
N GLU A 545 -28.33 0.84 -2.70
CA GLU A 545 -28.97 1.97 -3.41
C GLU A 545 -29.62 3.04 -2.49
N GLY A 546 -29.71 2.76 -1.18
CA GLY A 546 -30.15 3.72 -0.16
C GLY A 546 -29.02 4.31 0.70
N PHE A 547 -27.77 4.17 0.27
CA PHE A 547 -26.58 4.63 1.01
C PHE A 547 -25.82 5.70 0.23
#